data_AF-A0A7W3N7F1-F1
#
_entry.id   AF-A0A7W3N7F1-F1
#
_cell.length_a   1.000
_cell.length_b   1.000
_cell.length_c   1.000
_cell.angle_alpha   90.00
_cell.angle_beta   90.00
_cell.angle_gamma   90.00
#
_symmetry.space_group_name_H-M   'P 1'
#
loop_
_entity.id
_entity.type
_entity.pdbx_description
1 polymer ?
#
loop_
_entity_poly.entity_id
_entity_poly.type
_entity_poly.pdbx_seq_one_letter_code
_entity_poly.pdbx_strand_id
1 'polypeptide(L)'
;MIKKEFAKIGKQIIRQLSSTVEKYKDIEDHMDLDAHGNPTIKTVAEHHRLSKSQISQLIFYHFLHVDERGIICDVSEKEIAAALNCTVRTVRNNNVVLAETELISYSRSGKGINICIVPYPQYFEEHGFGFMELEYTRFEELILIENVNALRLELRKELVYDNDTIKRQFNPGENTSKISFNDYKIFTPKYTHYKGMMQKIAETQTSAFKTVVQGSTIFFVLKDGAKNGKMSKQEKKDQYDAAIRRTIEETFVKLSGHSTDSTGIVMSSFQNEDIADLVQLSFEYGIERVKSALYSLIEQAFFSHDAQVVENYGGKIRTLIRKELSKNLQDQVPAELTAS
;
A
#
# COMPACT_ATOMS: atom_id res chain seq x y z
N MET A 1 0.83 15.09 5.14
CA MET A 1 0.65 13.93 4.24
C MET A 1 -0.41 12.97 4.78
N ILE A 2 -1.43 12.62 3.99
CA ILE A 2 -2.36 11.53 4.33
C ILE A 2 -1.74 10.20 3.92
N LYS A 3 -1.73 9.23 4.84
CA LYS A 3 -1.28 7.86 4.60
C LYS A 3 -2.49 6.94 4.72
N LYS A 4 -2.66 6.03 3.77
CA LYS A 4 -3.66 4.98 3.84
C LYS A 4 -3.26 3.99 4.94
N GLU A 5 -4.24 3.43 5.63
CA GLU A 5 -4.00 2.38 6.62
C GLU A 5 -3.59 1.06 5.95
N PHE A 6 -4.09 0.82 4.73
CA PHE A 6 -3.76 -0.33 3.91
C PHE A 6 -3.30 0.08 2.51
N ALA A 7 -2.26 -0.59 2.03
CA ALA A 7 -1.77 -0.48 0.66
C ALA A 7 -2.07 -1.78 -0.11
N LYS A 8 -2.46 -1.62 -1.37
CA LYS A 8 -2.45 -2.72 -2.34
C LYS A 8 -1.12 -2.68 -3.08
N ILE A 9 -0.35 -3.75 -3.01
CA ILE A 9 0.98 -3.85 -3.63
C ILE A 9 0.99 -5.03 -4.59
N GLY A 10 1.41 -4.80 -5.83
CA GLY A 10 1.48 -5.84 -6.84
C GLY A 10 2.38 -6.99 -6.42
N LYS A 11 1.93 -8.23 -6.62
CA LYS A 11 2.71 -9.42 -6.26
C LYS A 11 4.02 -9.50 -7.04
N GLN A 12 4.03 -9.02 -8.29
CA GLN A 12 5.24 -8.89 -9.10
C GLN A 12 6.23 -7.91 -8.50
N ILE A 13 5.78 -6.74 -8.01
CA ILE A 13 6.65 -5.79 -7.30
C ILE A 13 7.26 -6.46 -6.08
N ILE A 14 6.45 -7.09 -5.22
CA ILE A 14 6.99 -7.75 -4.01
C ILE A 14 8.02 -8.83 -4.39
N ARG A 15 7.77 -9.58 -5.47
CA ARG A 15 8.73 -10.54 -6.01
C ARG A 15 10.05 -9.85 -6.38
N GLN A 16 10.02 -8.78 -7.17
CA GLN A 16 11.20 -8.00 -7.57
C GLN A 16 11.94 -7.38 -6.37
N LEU A 17 11.21 -6.79 -5.43
CA LEU A 17 11.76 -6.21 -4.19
C LEU A 17 12.44 -7.25 -3.32
N SER A 18 11.86 -8.45 -3.24
CA SER A 18 12.44 -9.57 -2.49
C SER A 18 13.71 -10.10 -3.17
N SER A 19 13.83 -10.02 -4.51
CA SER A 19 14.96 -10.57 -5.27
C SER A 19 15.83 -9.53 -5.95
N THR A 20 15.50 -9.26 -7.21
CA THR A 20 16.26 -8.50 -8.19
C THR A 20 15.23 -7.95 -9.19
N VAL A 21 15.41 -6.71 -9.61
CA VAL A 21 14.66 -6.10 -10.70
C VAL A 21 15.36 -6.46 -12.00
N GLU A 22 14.60 -6.95 -12.97
CA GLU A 22 15.10 -7.33 -14.29
C GLU A 22 14.68 -6.25 -15.28
N LYS A 23 15.65 -5.73 -16.03
CA LYS A 23 15.43 -4.79 -17.12
C LYS A 23 16.04 -5.37 -18.38
N TYR A 24 15.33 -5.29 -19.49
CA TYR A 24 15.82 -5.78 -20.78
C TYR A 24 16.28 -4.60 -21.61
N LYS A 25 17.47 -4.72 -22.21
CA LYS A 25 17.98 -3.77 -23.20
C LYS A 25 18.37 -4.50 -24.46
N ASP A 26 17.98 -3.91 -25.57
CA ASP A 26 18.46 -4.32 -26.88
C ASP A 26 19.81 -3.66 -27.16
N ILE A 27 20.79 -4.48 -27.52
CA ILE A 27 22.16 -4.07 -27.81
C ILE A 27 22.51 -4.61 -29.19
N GLU A 28 23.14 -3.79 -30.02
CA GLU A 28 23.69 -4.24 -31.30
C GLU A 28 24.89 -5.17 -31.03
N ASP A 29 24.80 -6.40 -31.49
CA ASP A 29 25.91 -7.33 -31.51
C ASP A 29 26.64 -7.24 -32.85
N HIS A 30 27.68 -6.42 -32.88
CA HIS A 30 28.54 -6.28 -34.05
C HIS A 30 29.38 -7.54 -34.37
N MET A 31 29.37 -8.56 -33.50
CA MET A 31 30.08 -9.83 -33.73
C MET A 31 29.22 -10.90 -34.42
N ASP A 32 27.90 -10.68 -34.53
CA ASP A 32 26.94 -11.61 -35.12
C ASP A 32 26.11 -10.83 -36.15
N LEU A 33 26.30 -11.13 -37.44
CA LEU A 33 25.69 -10.39 -38.55
C LEU A 33 24.51 -11.18 -39.14
N ASP A 34 23.43 -10.48 -39.48
CA ASP A 34 22.28 -11.06 -40.16
C ASP A 34 22.58 -11.45 -41.62
N ALA A 35 21.60 -12.05 -42.30
CA ALA A 35 21.72 -12.47 -43.70
C ALA A 35 22.01 -11.33 -44.68
N HIS A 36 21.90 -10.07 -44.24
CA HIS A 36 22.14 -8.86 -45.01
C HIS A 36 23.41 -8.12 -44.59
N GLY A 37 24.19 -8.68 -43.65
CA GLY A 37 25.45 -8.09 -43.16
C GLY A 37 25.27 -7.00 -42.11
N ASN A 38 24.08 -6.84 -41.52
CA ASN A 38 23.85 -5.89 -40.44
C ASN A 38 24.11 -6.54 -39.07
N PRO A 39 24.55 -5.79 -38.04
CA PRO A 39 24.62 -6.27 -36.66
C PRO A 39 23.27 -6.83 -36.20
N THR A 40 23.29 -8.00 -35.59
CA THR A 40 22.08 -8.57 -34.98
C THR A 40 21.75 -7.85 -33.67
N ILE A 41 20.48 -7.77 -33.31
CA ILE A 41 20.04 -7.19 -32.03
C ILE A 41 19.98 -8.31 -30.99
N LYS A 42 20.72 -8.17 -29.89
CA LYS A 42 20.63 -9.06 -28.73
C LYS A 42 19.96 -8.36 -27.56
N THR A 43 18.91 -8.96 -27.03
CA THR A 43 18.26 -8.52 -25.78
C THR A 43 19.03 -9.08 -24.59
N VAL A 44 19.60 -8.20 -23.76
CA VAL A 44 20.34 -8.55 -22.54
C VAL A 44 19.55 -8.16 -21.30
N ALA A 45 19.51 -9.05 -20.31
CA ALA A 45 18.89 -8.80 -19.01
C ALA A 45 19.88 -8.14 -18.04
N GLU A 46 19.60 -6.91 -17.63
CA GLU A 46 20.25 -6.22 -16.52
C GLU A 46 19.55 -6.58 -15.20
N HIS A 47 20.35 -6.92 -14.19
CA HIS A 47 19.87 -7.38 -12.89
C HIS A 47 20.23 -6.36 -11.80
N HIS A 48 19.22 -5.66 -11.26
CA HIS A 48 19.42 -4.63 -10.25
C HIS A 48 18.90 -5.07 -8.86
N ARG A 49 19.75 -5.05 -7.83
CA ARG A 49 19.35 -5.35 -6.44
C ARG A 49 19.15 -4.07 -5.64
N LEU A 50 17.90 -3.79 -5.28
CA LEU A 50 17.53 -2.59 -4.53
C LEU A 50 18.05 -2.63 -3.09
N SER A 51 18.53 -1.50 -2.60
CA SER A 51 18.90 -1.31 -1.19
C SER A 51 17.67 -1.34 -0.27
N LYS A 52 17.89 -1.45 1.05
CA LYS A 52 16.81 -1.33 2.04
C LYS A 52 16.01 -0.04 1.86
N SER A 53 16.68 1.11 1.73
CA SER A 53 16.00 2.41 1.59
C SER A 53 15.15 2.49 0.32
N GLN A 54 15.60 1.91 -0.78
CA GLN A 54 14.87 1.87 -2.04
C GLN A 54 13.63 0.97 -1.93
N ILE A 55 13.76 -0.21 -1.33
CA ILE A 55 12.65 -1.13 -1.06
C ILE A 55 11.60 -0.43 -0.18
N SER A 56 12.04 0.16 0.94
CA SER A 56 11.15 0.86 1.88
C SER A 56 10.41 2.02 1.21
N GLN A 57 11.09 2.83 0.40
CA GLN A 57 10.48 3.96 -0.29
C GLN A 57 9.46 3.55 -1.34
N LEU A 58 9.74 2.51 -2.14
CA LEU A 58 8.79 2.02 -3.13
C LEU A 58 7.52 1.46 -2.48
N ILE A 59 7.67 0.69 -1.40
CA ILE A 59 6.51 0.21 -0.63
C ILE A 59 5.73 1.39 -0.05
N PHE A 60 6.43 2.38 0.51
CA PHE A 60 5.80 3.56 1.10
C PHE A 60 4.94 4.36 0.11
N TYR A 61 5.35 4.45 -1.16
CA TYR A 61 4.55 5.10 -2.19
C TYR A 61 3.16 4.48 -2.36
N HIS A 62 3.02 3.17 -2.13
CA HIS A 62 1.71 2.51 -2.19
C HIS A 62 0.78 2.90 -1.03
N PHE A 63 1.32 3.44 0.07
CA PHE A 63 0.54 3.98 1.20
C PHE A 63 0.13 5.44 0.99
N LEU A 64 0.63 6.12 -0.03
CA LEU A 64 0.15 7.45 -0.40
C LEU A 64 -1.15 7.35 -1.21
N HIS A 65 -1.75 8.50 -1.50
CA HIS A 65 -2.91 8.56 -2.40
C HIS A 65 -2.43 8.29 -3.84
N VAL A 66 -2.67 7.06 -4.31
CA VAL A 66 -2.32 6.60 -5.67
C VAL A 66 -3.62 6.57 -6.46
N ASP A 67 -3.67 7.29 -7.59
CA ASP A 67 -4.82 7.21 -8.50
C ASP A 67 -4.84 5.89 -9.29
N GLU A 68 -5.91 5.67 -10.06
CA GLU A 68 -6.08 4.45 -10.87
C GLU A 68 -4.97 4.21 -11.90
N ARG A 69 -4.24 5.26 -12.29
CA ARG A 69 -3.12 5.22 -13.24
C ARG A 69 -1.77 5.03 -12.54
N GLY A 70 -1.75 4.93 -11.22
CA GLY A 70 -0.52 4.81 -10.44
C GLY A 70 0.10 6.14 -10.02
N ILE A 71 -0.59 7.27 -10.21
CA ILE A 71 -0.04 8.61 -9.99
C ILE A 71 -0.29 9.09 -8.56
N ILE A 72 0.76 9.66 -7.97
CA ILE A 72 0.78 10.32 -6.67
C ILE A 72 1.26 11.76 -6.92
N CYS A 73 0.44 12.75 -6.58
CA CYS A 73 0.71 14.15 -6.90
C CYS A 73 1.22 14.94 -5.70
N ASP A 74 2.09 15.93 -5.98
CA ASP A 74 2.51 17.01 -5.08
C ASP A 74 2.94 16.55 -3.68
N VAL A 75 3.74 15.48 -3.62
CA VAL A 75 4.22 14.94 -2.34
C VAL A 75 5.45 15.71 -1.85
N SER A 76 5.54 15.97 -0.55
CA SER A 76 6.72 16.56 0.04
C SER A 76 7.84 15.53 0.21
N GLU A 77 9.00 15.77 -0.44
CA GLU A 77 10.22 14.97 -0.22
C GLU A 77 10.66 14.98 1.26
N LYS A 78 10.37 16.06 2.00
CA LYS A 78 10.66 16.17 3.44
C LYS A 78 9.76 15.24 4.27
N GLU A 79 8.48 15.14 3.94
CA GLU A 79 7.54 14.25 4.63
C GLU A 79 7.86 12.78 4.35
N ILE A 80 8.27 12.44 3.12
CA ILE A 80 8.76 11.09 2.77
C ILE A 80 10.02 10.77 3.59
N ALA A 81 10.98 11.69 3.62
CA ALA A 81 12.23 11.52 4.37
C ALA A 81 11.97 11.27 5.85
N ALA A 82 11.08 12.05 6.47
CA ALA A 82 10.66 11.87 7.86
C ALA A 82 9.96 10.52 8.09
N ALA A 83 9.04 10.12 7.22
CA ALA A 83 8.31 8.85 7.36
C ALA A 83 9.22 7.62 7.23
N LEU A 84 10.31 7.72 6.46
CA LEU A 84 11.27 6.63 6.24
C LEU A 84 12.51 6.74 7.13
N ASN A 85 12.56 7.73 8.03
CA ASN A 85 13.73 8.04 8.86
C ASN A 85 15.03 8.13 8.05
N CYS A 86 15.02 8.90 6.96
CA CYS A 86 16.18 9.09 6.10
C CYS A 86 16.32 10.56 5.68
N THR A 87 17.38 10.89 4.92
CA THR A 87 17.58 12.26 4.44
C THR A 87 16.80 12.52 3.15
N VAL A 88 16.44 13.77 2.89
CA VAL A 88 15.86 14.20 1.59
C VAL A 88 16.78 13.83 0.42
N ARG A 89 18.10 13.86 0.62
CA ARG A 89 19.07 13.41 -0.38
C ARG A 89 18.91 11.91 -0.69
N THR A 90 18.70 11.08 0.33
CA THR A 90 18.42 9.64 0.16
C THR A 90 17.14 9.44 -0.64
N VAL A 91 16.07 10.19 -0.34
CA VAL A 91 14.81 10.12 -1.09
C VAL A 91 15.01 10.40 -2.58
N ARG A 92 15.76 11.47 -2.89
CA ARG A 92 16.09 11.86 -4.26
C ARG A 92 16.92 10.80 -4.98
N ASN A 93 17.95 10.28 -4.34
CA ASN A 93 18.80 9.24 -4.92
C ASN A 93 17.99 7.95 -5.17
N ASN A 94 17.11 7.58 -4.25
CA ASN A 94 16.23 6.43 -4.43
C ASN A 94 15.31 6.64 -5.64
N ASN A 95 14.77 7.84 -5.86
CA ASN A 95 13.91 8.13 -7.01
C ASN A 95 14.64 7.94 -8.35
N VAL A 96 15.88 8.42 -8.44
CA VAL A 96 16.72 8.21 -9.63
C VAL A 96 16.85 6.72 -9.93
N VAL A 97 17.28 5.92 -8.94
CA VAL A 97 17.49 4.48 -9.14
C VAL A 97 16.18 3.74 -9.44
N LEU A 98 15.11 4.05 -8.72
CA LEU A 98 13.80 3.42 -8.95
C LEU A 98 13.27 3.73 -10.36
N ALA A 99 13.55 4.94 -10.88
CA ALA A 99 13.20 5.32 -12.25
C ALA A 99 14.06 4.64 -13.30
N GLU A 100 15.37 4.50 -13.07
CA GLU A 100 16.28 3.74 -13.94
C GLU A 100 15.85 2.26 -14.07
N THR A 101 15.29 1.71 -12.99
CA THR A 101 14.71 0.35 -12.95
C THR A 101 13.27 0.25 -13.45
N GLU A 102 12.68 1.34 -13.95
CA GLU A 102 11.32 1.39 -14.52
C GLU A 102 10.19 1.00 -13.54
N LEU A 103 10.48 0.97 -12.24
CA LEU A 103 9.48 0.72 -11.21
C LEU A 103 8.63 1.96 -10.94
N ILE A 104 9.22 3.14 -11.15
CA ILE A 104 8.51 4.42 -11.10
C ILE A 104 8.90 5.30 -12.28
N SER A 105 8.11 6.33 -12.54
CA SER A 105 8.59 7.57 -13.15
C SER A 105 8.27 8.72 -12.19
N TYR A 106 9.00 9.83 -12.26
CA TYR A 106 8.74 10.96 -11.38
C TYR A 106 9.07 12.30 -12.06
N SER A 107 8.38 13.35 -11.61
CA SER A 107 8.63 14.73 -12.02
C SER A 107 8.52 15.66 -10.82
N ARG A 108 9.03 16.89 -10.95
CA ARG A 108 8.91 17.91 -9.91
C ARG A 108 7.93 18.97 -10.34
N SER A 109 7.07 19.38 -9.41
CA SER A 109 6.21 20.55 -9.53
C SER A 109 6.70 21.63 -8.55
N GLY A 110 6.13 22.83 -8.64
CA GLY A 110 6.37 23.87 -7.62
C GLY A 110 5.85 23.50 -6.22
N LYS A 111 4.97 22.49 -6.11
CA LYS A 111 4.33 22.07 -4.86
C LYS A 111 4.96 20.82 -4.23
N GLY A 112 5.66 20.01 -5.03
CA GLY A 112 6.28 18.78 -4.54
C GLY A 112 6.82 17.89 -5.66
N ILE A 113 6.88 16.59 -5.38
CA ILE A 113 7.21 15.56 -6.36
C ILE A 113 5.95 14.82 -6.78
N ASN A 114 5.81 14.61 -8.09
CA ASN A 114 4.81 13.72 -8.66
C ASN A 114 5.50 12.38 -8.97
N ILE A 115 4.88 11.27 -8.57
CA ILE A 115 5.42 9.92 -8.75
C ILE A 115 4.36 9.09 -9.48
N CYS A 116 4.76 8.32 -10.47
CA CYS A 116 3.92 7.31 -11.10
C CYS A 116 4.53 5.93 -10.84
N ILE A 117 3.81 5.06 -10.14
CA ILE A 117 4.16 3.65 -9.96
C ILE A 117 3.78 2.95 -11.26
N VAL A 118 4.78 2.71 -12.11
CA VAL A 118 4.58 2.27 -13.50
C VAL A 118 3.72 1.01 -13.62
N PRO A 119 3.94 -0.06 -12.83
CA PRO A 119 3.15 -1.28 -12.98
C PRO A 119 1.82 -1.26 -12.20
N TYR A 120 1.40 -0.13 -11.63
CA TYR A 120 0.22 -0.08 -10.75
C TYR A 120 -1.10 -0.48 -11.44
N PRO A 121 -1.41 -0.02 -12.66
CA PRO A 121 -2.66 -0.42 -13.33
C PRO A 121 -2.77 -1.94 -13.52
N GLN A 122 -1.66 -2.62 -13.83
CA GLN A 122 -1.63 -4.08 -14.06
C GLN A 122 -1.94 -4.91 -12.81
N TYR A 123 -2.01 -4.30 -11.62
CA TYR A 123 -2.38 -5.03 -10.40
C TYR A 123 -3.83 -5.49 -10.41
N PHE A 124 -4.69 -4.77 -11.15
CA PHE A 124 -6.14 -4.92 -11.14
C PHE A 124 -6.70 -5.59 -12.39
N GLU A 125 -5.85 -5.86 -13.37
CA GLU A 125 -6.23 -6.57 -14.59
C GLU A 125 -6.60 -8.03 -14.29
N GLU A 126 -7.59 -8.57 -15.01
CA GLU A 126 -8.08 -9.95 -14.85
C GLU A 126 -6.97 -10.99 -15.06
N HIS A 127 -6.04 -10.71 -15.98
CA HIS A 127 -4.86 -11.52 -16.26
C HIS A 127 -3.56 -10.91 -15.70
N GLY A 128 -3.70 -9.92 -14.82
CA GLY A 128 -2.58 -9.30 -14.14
C GLY A 128 -1.94 -10.21 -13.09
N PHE A 129 -0.85 -9.74 -12.49
CA PHE A 129 -0.13 -10.49 -11.44
C PHE A 129 -0.86 -10.48 -10.09
N GLY A 130 -1.94 -9.70 -9.98
CA GLY A 130 -2.68 -9.47 -8.75
C GLY A 130 -1.89 -8.66 -7.72
N PHE A 131 -2.53 -8.40 -6.60
CA PHE A 131 -1.94 -7.67 -5.47
C PHE A 131 -2.08 -8.45 -4.17
N MET A 132 -1.27 -8.06 -3.18
CA MET A 132 -1.50 -8.37 -1.77
C MET A 132 -1.81 -7.08 -1.02
N GLU A 133 -2.50 -7.23 0.11
CA GLU A 133 -2.77 -6.11 1.01
C GLU A 133 -1.71 -6.08 2.10
N LEU A 134 -1.22 -4.89 2.42
CA LEU A 134 -0.26 -4.66 3.49
C LEU A 134 -0.77 -3.55 4.40
N GLU A 135 -0.82 -3.82 5.70
CA GLU A 135 -1.16 -2.84 6.73
C GLU A 135 0.02 -1.90 7.01
N TYR A 136 -0.25 -0.64 7.31
CA TYR A 136 0.79 0.36 7.55
C TYR A 136 1.64 0.04 8.78
N THR A 137 1.02 -0.44 9.87
CA THR A 137 1.72 -0.90 11.07
C THR A 137 2.70 -2.04 10.76
N ARG A 138 2.29 -2.97 9.90
CA ARG A 138 3.14 -4.06 9.40
C ARG A 138 4.30 -3.54 8.55
N PHE A 139 4.07 -2.51 7.74
CA PHE A 139 5.14 -1.84 7.01
C PHE A 139 6.15 -1.17 7.95
N GLU A 140 5.70 -0.51 9.02
CA GLU A 140 6.58 0.11 10.02
C GLU A 140 7.50 -0.92 10.68
N GLU A 141 7.02 -2.13 10.97
CA GLU A 141 7.86 -3.22 11.46
C GLU A 141 8.90 -3.68 10.41
N LEU A 142 8.49 -3.79 9.15
CA LEU A 142 9.39 -4.23 8.07
C LEU A 142 10.55 -3.25 7.87
N ILE A 143 10.31 -1.94 7.92
CA ILE A 143 11.38 -0.94 7.73
C ILE A 143 12.37 -0.88 8.90
N LEU A 144 12.02 -1.40 10.07
CA LEU A 144 12.94 -1.51 11.20
C LEU A 144 13.98 -2.63 11.01
N ILE A 145 13.75 -3.60 10.13
CA ILE A 145 14.69 -4.68 9.86
C ILE A 145 15.99 -4.13 9.26
N GLU A 146 17.09 -4.16 10.00
CA GLU A 146 18.37 -3.58 9.56
C GLU A 146 19.00 -4.32 8.39
N ASN A 147 18.99 -5.66 8.44
CA ASN A 147 19.59 -6.49 7.41
C ASN A 147 18.68 -6.58 6.18
N VAL A 148 19.14 -6.06 5.05
CA VAL A 148 18.35 -6.07 3.79
C VAL A 148 17.97 -7.48 3.32
N ASN A 149 18.78 -8.51 3.59
CA ASN A 149 18.44 -9.89 3.21
C ASN A 149 17.39 -10.49 4.15
N ALA A 150 17.37 -10.08 5.42
CA ALA A 150 16.28 -10.42 6.33
C ALA A 150 14.97 -9.73 5.91
N LEU A 151 15.02 -8.44 5.54
CA LEU A 151 13.86 -7.74 4.97
C LEU A 151 13.33 -8.45 3.71
N ARG A 152 14.22 -8.84 2.80
CA ARG A 152 13.84 -9.61 1.59
C ARG A 152 13.19 -10.95 1.94
N LEU A 153 13.72 -11.66 2.93
CA LEU A 153 13.13 -12.90 3.40
C LEU A 153 11.73 -12.66 3.97
N GLU A 154 11.52 -11.61 4.76
CA GLU A 154 10.20 -11.28 5.32
C GLU A 154 9.20 -10.89 4.23
N LEU A 155 9.58 -10.05 3.27
CA LEU A 155 8.74 -9.76 2.09
C LEU A 155 8.41 -11.02 1.29
N ARG A 156 9.36 -11.96 1.19
CA ARG A 156 9.13 -13.25 0.53
C ARG A 156 8.14 -14.11 1.32
N LYS A 157 8.21 -14.12 2.65
CA LYS A 157 7.26 -14.84 3.51
C LYS A 157 5.86 -14.29 3.33
N GLU A 158 5.68 -12.97 3.32
CA GLU A 158 4.39 -12.33 3.05
C GLU A 158 3.80 -12.79 1.70
N LEU A 159 4.60 -12.75 0.63
CA LEU A 159 4.18 -13.17 -0.70
C LEU A 159 3.81 -14.66 -0.77
N VAL A 160 4.66 -15.53 -0.22
CA VAL A 160 4.43 -16.97 -0.23
C VAL A 160 3.21 -17.31 0.62
N TYR A 161 3.05 -16.69 1.78
CA TYR A 161 1.90 -16.90 2.65
C TYR A 161 0.58 -16.51 1.96
N ASP A 162 0.54 -15.34 1.31
CA ASP A 162 -0.65 -14.87 0.58
C ASP A 162 -0.99 -15.82 -0.57
N ASN A 163 0.00 -16.32 -1.31
CA ASN A 163 -0.20 -17.28 -2.39
C ASN A 163 -0.65 -18.65 -1.90
N ASP A 164 -0.15 -19.10 -0.74
CA ASP A 164 -0.56 -20.37 -0.13
C ASP A 164 -2.00 -20.32 0.41
N THR A 165 -2.61 -19.15 0.57
CA THR A 165 -4.03 -19.01 0.97
C THR A 165 -4.96 -19.86 0.11
N ILE A 166 -4.73 -19.92 -1.20
CA ILE A 166 -5.52 -20.75 -2.13
C ILE A 166 -5.33 -22.24 -1.79
N LYS A 167 -4.08 -22.67 -1.55
CA LYS A 167 -3.80 -24.07 -1.17
C LYS A 167 -4.49 -24.44 0.15
N ARG A 168 -4.51 -23.53 1.12
CA ARG A 168 -5.21 -23.72 2.41
C ARG A 168 -6.72 -23.87 2.26
N GLN A 169 -7.33 -23.21 1.27
CA GLN A 169 -8.75 -23.39 0.99
C GLN A 169 -9.08 -24.82 0.55
N PHE A 170 -8.20 -25.45 -0.24
CA PHE A 170 -8.37 -26.83 -0.68
C PHE A 170 -7.86 -27.86 0.33
N ASN A 171 -6.85 -27.51 1.13
CA ASN A 171 -6.25 -28.36 2.16
C ASN A 171 -6.22 -27.65 3.52
N PRO A 172 -7.35 -27.60 4.27
CA PRO A 172 -7.44 -26.85 5.54
C PRO A 172 -6.48 -27.32 6.65
N GLY A 173 -5.93 -28.54 6.53
CA GLY A 173 -4.92 -29.06 7.47
C GLY A 173 -3.50 -28.52 7.24
N GLU A 174 -3.22 -27.89 6.08
CA GLU A 174 -1.87 -27.42 5.72
C GLU A 174 -1.69 -25.94 6.07
N ASN A 175 -1.36 -25.64 7.33
CA ASN A 175 -1.18 -24.25 7.77
C ASN A 175 0.24 -23.71 7.53
N THR A 176 1.20 -24.58 7.24
CA THR A 176 2.63 -24.25 7.15
C THR A 176 3.04 -23.86 5.74
N SER A 177 3.57 -22.65 5.58
CA SER A 177 4.26 -22.23 4.36
C SER A 177 5.74 -22.62 4.40
N LYS A 178 6.34 -22.79 3.23
CA LYS A 178 7.75 -23.18 3.09
C LYS A 178 8.47 -22.41 2.00
N ILE A 179 9.75 -22.12 2.24
CA ILE A 179 10.70 -21.61 1.27
C ILE A 179 11.84 -22.62 1.18
N SER A 180 12.02 -23.22 0.00
CA SER A 180 13.13 -24.15 -0.23
C SER A 180 14.46 -23.40 -0.33
N PHE A 181 15.58 -24.10 -0.16
CA PHE A 181 16.89 -23.49 -0.39
C PHE A 181 17.07 -22.99 -1.83
N ASN A 182 16.44 -23.65 -2.82
CA ASN A 182 16.44 -23.18 -4.19
C ASN A 182 15.70 -21.84 -4.34
N ASP A 183 14.54 -21.71 -3.71
CA ASP A 183 13.80 -20.44 -3.68
C ASP A 183 14.58 -19.34 -2.95
N TYR A 184 15.22 -19.69 -1.83
CA TYR A 184 16.10 -18.79 -1.08
C TYR A 184 17.24 -18.21 -1.93
N LYS A 185 17.85 -19.03 -2.78
CA LYS A 185 18.91 -18.59 -3.70
C LYS A 185 18.43 -17.60 -4.75
N ILE A 186 17.15 -17.65 -5.16
CA ILE A 186 16.58 -16.73 -6.14
C ILE A 186 16.62 -15.29 -5.60
N PHE A 187 16.26 -15.13 -4.32
CA PHE A 187 16.06 -13.80 -3.76
C PHE A 187 17.25 -13.28 -2.95
N THR A 188 18.18 -14.13 -2.54
CA THR A 188 19.39 -13.72 -1.81
C THR A 188 20.66 -13.68 -2.65
N PRO A 189 21.67 -12.85 -2.29
CA PRO A 189 22.95 -12.78 -3.00
C PRO A 189 23.75 -14.08 -2.99
N LYS A 190 24.58 -14.34 -4.01
CA LYS A 190 25.38 -15.58 -4.11
C LYS A 190 26.21 -15.90 -2.87
N TYR A 191 26.78 -14.88 -2.21
CA TYR A 191 27.60 -15.08 -1.01
C TYR A 191 26.79 -15.58 0.21
N THR A 192 25.45 -15.55 0.18
CA THR A 192 24.59 -16.06 1.25
C THR A 192 24.07 -17.47 0.98
N HIS A 193 24.47 -18.11 -0.13
CA HIS A 193 23.97 -19.41 -0.59
C HIS A 193 24.59 -20.58 0.17
N TYR A 194 24.47 -20.58 1.50
CA TYR A 194 24.80 -21.71 2.36
C TYR A 194 23.91 -21.76 3.60
N LYS A 195 23.76 -22.95 4.19
CA LYS A 195 22.76 -23.23 5.24
C LYS A 195 22.93 -22.35 6.48
N GLY A 196 24.17 -22.13 6.92
CA GLY A 196 24.45 -21.30 8.10
C GLY A 196 24.01 -19.84 7.93
N MET A 197 24.21 -19.25 6.75
CA MET A 197 23.72 -17.88 6.48
C MET A 197 22.20 -17.85 6.33
N MET A 198 21.60 -18.86 5.72
CA MET A 198 20.14 -19.00 5.65
C MET A 198 19.53 -19.03 7.06
N GLN A 199 20.13 -19.79 7.99
CA GLN A 199 19.73 -19.82 9.40
C GLN A 199 19.86 -18.44 10.04
N LYS A 200 21.04 -17.80 9.93
CA LYS A 200 21.29 -16.46 10.48
C LYS A 200 20.32 -15.39 9.97
N ILE A 201 19.97 -15.43 8.68
CA ILE A 201 18.99 -14.49 8.11
C ILE A 201 17.58 -14.81 8.63
N ALA A 202 17.22 -16.10 8.73
CA ALA A 202 15.92 -16.54 9.23
C ALA A 202 15.72 -16.36 10.75
N GLU A 203 16.81 -16.19 11.51
CA GLU A 203 16.77 -15.87 12.95
C GLU A 203 16.23 -14.46 13.23
N THR A 204 16.25 -13.57 12.23
CA THR A 204 15.61 -12.26 12.37
C THR A 204 14.12 -12.47 12.60
N GLN A 205 13.66 -12.16 13.81
CA GLN A 205 12.26 -12.33 14.17
C GLN A 205 11.47 -11.06 13.86
N THR A 206 10.33 -11.25 13.20
CA THR A 206 9.29 -10.21 13.12
C THR A 206 8.08 -10.62 13.97
N SER A 207 7.13 -9.70 14.15
CA SER A 207 5.92 -9.98 14.92
C SER A 207 4.98 -10.97 14.21
N ALA A 208 4.87 -10.98 12.87
CA ALA A 208 3.81 -11.77 12.24
C ALA A 208 4.14 -13.25 12.01
N PHE A 209 5.40 -13.63 11.73
CA PHE A 209 5.71 -15.03 11.39
C PHE A 209 6.54 -15.73 12.46
N LYS A 210 6.11 -16.94 12.85
CA LYS A 210 6.98 -17.91 13.52
C LYS A 210 7.76 -18.66 12.44
N THR A 211 9.08 -18.65 12.53
CA THR A 211 9.96 -19.23 11.53
C THR A 211 10.82 -20.33 12.15
N VAL A 212 10.95 -21.45 11.45
CA VAL A 212 11.83 -22.57 11.83
C VAL A 212 12.60 -23.02 10.60
N VAL A 213 13.91 -23.19 10.74
CA VAL A 213 14.75 -23.76 9.68
C VAL A 213 14.99 -25.23 9.97
N GLN A 214 14.61 -26.11 9.05
CA GLN A 214 14.91 -27.55 9.13
C GLN A 214 15.63 -27.99 7.86
N GLY A 215 16.86 -28.47 8.01
CA GLY A 215 17.70 -28.90 6.89
C GLY A 215 17.97 -27.78 5.88
N SER A 216 17.34 -27.89 4.70
CA SER A 216 17.48 -26.94 3.58
C SER A 216 16.19 -26.19 3.30
N THR A 217 15.29 -26.08 4.28
CA THR A 217 13.98 -25.47 4.10
C THR A 217 13.66 -24.56 5.27
N ILE A 218 13.12 -23.39 4.96
CA ILE A 218 12.56 -22.45 5.93
C ILE A 218 11.05 -22.71 5.99
N PHE A 219 10.56 -23.11 7.15
CA PHE A 219 9.14 -23.28 7.44
C PHE A 219 8.64 -22.09 8.24
N PHE A 220 7.43 -21.63 7.95
CA PHE A 220 6.84 -20.52 8.69
C PHE A 220 5.32 -20.58 8.70
N VAL A 221 4.76 -20.02 9.77
CA VAL A 221 3.32 -19.87 10.03
C VAL A 221 3.07 -18.49 10.60
N LEU A 222 1.86 -17.94 10.44
CA LEU A 222 1.46 -16.77 11.21
C LEU A 222 1.55 -17.09 12.70
N LYS A 223 2.05 -16.15 13.50
CA LYS A 223 2.01 -16.23 14.96
C LYS A 223 0.56 -16.17 15.42
N ASP A 224 0.32 -16.72 16.60
CA ASP A 224 -1.00 -16.68 17.20
C ASP A 224 -1.43 -15.22 17.43
N GLY A 225 -2.66 -14.89 17.05
CA GLY A 225 -3.18 -13.51 17.02
C GLY A 225 -2.66 -12.61 15.89
N ALA A 226 -1.64 -13.01 15.13
CA ALA A 226 -1.20 -12.26 13.95
C ALA A 226 -2.15 -12.50 12.77
N LYS A 227 -2.30 -11.48 11.92
CA LYS A 227 -3.21 -11.48 10.77
C LYS A 227 -2.42 -11.12 9.52
N ASN A 228 -2.78 -11.74 8.39
CA ASN A 228 -2.30 -11.25 7.09
C ASN A 228 -3.10 -10.00 6.69
N GLY A 229 -2.60 -9.26 5.70
CA GLY A 229 -3.23 -7.98 5.33
C GLY A 229 -4.70 -8.10 4.91
N LYS A 230 -5.11 -9.19 4.25
CA LYS A 230 -6.51 -9.44 3.88
C LYS A 230 -7.42 -9.63 5.11
N MET A 231 -6.96 -10.42 6.08
CA MET A 231 -7.69 -10.65 7.33
C MET A 231 -7.76 -9.38 8.17
N SER A 232 -6.65 -8.66 8.33
CA SER A 232 -6.61 -7.37 9.03
C SER A 232 -7.57 -6.36 8.39
N LYS A 233 -7.57 -6.26 7.05
CA LYS A 233 -8.44 -5.32 6.35
C LYS A 233 -9.91 -5.69 6.47
N GLN A 234 -10.26 -6.97 6.38
CA GLN A 234 -11.65 -7.40 6.55
C GLN A 234 -12.18 -7.07 7.95
N GLU A 235 -11.41 -7.35 9.00
CA GLU A 235 -11.81 -6.97 10.36
C GLU A 235 -11.94 -5.45 10.51
N LYS A 236 -11.02 -4.67 9.93
CA LYS A 236 -11.11 -3.21 9.92
C LYS A 236 -12.33 -2.71 9.16
N LYS A 237 -12.70 -3.37 8.07
CA LYS A 237 -13.92 -3.08 7.31
C LYS A 237 -15.15 -3.25 8.19
N ASP A 238 -15.23 -4.35 8.93
CA ASP A 238 -16.33 -4.64 9.85
C ASP A 238 -16.38 -3.64 11.01
N GLN A 239 -15.22 -3.26 11.56
CA GLN A 239 -15.11 -2.20 12.58
C GLN A 239 -15.59 -0.84 12.06
N TYR A 240 -15.21 -0.47 10.84
CA TYR A 240 -15.60 0.79 10.22
C TYR A 240 -17.09 0.82 9.88
N ASP A 241 -17.64 -0.27 9.36
CA ASP A 241 -19.08 -0.40 9.11
C ASP A 241 -19.88 -0.16 10.40
N ALA A 242 -19.55 -0.88 11.47
CA ALA A 242 -20.19 -0.73 12.78
C ALA A 242 -20.04 0.70 13.34
N ALA A 243 -18.85 1.29 13.23
CA ALA A 243 -18.58 2.64 13.73
C ALA A 243 -19.32 3.73 12.95
N ILE A 244 -19.46 3.57 11.63
CA ILE A 244 -20.21 4.50 10.78
C ILE A 244 -21.69 4.44 11.10
N ARG A 245 -22.29 3.23 11.18
CA ARG A 245 -23.70 3.05 11.57
C ARG A 245 -23.99 3.69 12.92
N ARG A 246 -23.13 3.42 13.90
CA ARG A 246 -23.22 4.04 15.23
C ARG A 246 -23.13 5.56 15.18
N THR A 247 -22.24 6.11 14.35
CA THR A 247 -22.09 7.58 14.22
C THR A 247 -23.34 8.22 13.64
N ILE A 248 -23.97 7.58 12.65
CA ILE A 248 -25.25 8.04 12.07
C ILE A 248 -26.30 8.04 13.17
N GLU A 249 -26.51 6.91 13.86
CA GLU A 249 -27.48 6.79 14.97
C GLU A 249 -27.27 7.87 16.03
N GLU A 250 -26.06 8.01 16.56
CA GLU A 250 -25.73 8.98 17.60
C GLU A 250 -25.93 10.43 17.15
N THR A 251 -25.62 10.75 15.89
CA THR A 251 -25.82 12.11 15.34
C THR A 251 -27.30 12.45 15.26
N PHE A 252 -28.12 11.52 14.79
CA PHE A 252 -29.55 11.75 14.68
C PHE A 252 -30.25 11.84 16.04
N VAL A 253 -29.89 10.99 17.01
CA VAL A 253 -30.43 11.09 18.38
C VAL A 253 -30.12 12.47 18.99
N LYS A 254 -28.92 13.00 18.74
CA LYS A 254 -28.53 14.35 19.21
C LYS A 254 -29.37 15.45 18.57
N LEU A 255 -29.65 15.35 17.27
CA LEU A 255 -30.41 16.38 16.53
C LEU A 255 -31.92 16.29 16.75
N SER A 256 -32.49 15.08 16.91
CA SER A 256 -33.93 14.86 17.06
C SER A 256 -34.46 14.99 18.49
N GLY A 257 -33.59 15.11 19.49
CA GLY A 257 -33.99 15.37 20.86
C GLY A 257 -34.68 14.18 21.57
N HIS A 258 -34.35 12.93 21.22
CA HIS A 258 -34.67 11.66 21.92
C HIS A 258 -35.86 10.80 21.44
N SER A 259 -36.49 11.03 20.28
CA SER A 259 -37.53 10.09 19.79
C SER A 259 -36.93 8.88 19.06
N THR A 260 -37.10 7.69 19.62
CA THR A 260 -36.60 6.39 19.10
C THR A 260 -37.21 5.99 17.75
N ASP A 261 -38.39 6.52 17.41
CA ASP A 261 -39.09 6.23 16.14
C ASP A 261 -38.39 6.86 14.93
N SER A 262 -37.62 7.94 15.16
CA SER A 262 -36.85 8.64 14.12
C SER A 262 -35.63 7.84 13.64
N THR A 263 -35.07 6.98 14.50
CA THR A 263 -33.82 6.25 14.24
C THR A 263 -33.98 5.21 13.13
N GLY A 264 -35.16 4.57 13.05
CA GLY A 264 -35.47 3.58 12.02
C GLY A 264 -35.67 4.17 10.61
N ILE A 265 -36.27 5.37 10.53
CA ILE A 265 -36.53 6.12 9.27
C ILE A 265 -35.22 6.67 8.67
N VAL A 266 -34.25 6.93 9.52
CA VAL A 266 -32.94 7.44 9.13
C VAL A 266 -32.01 6.32 8.69
N MET A 267 -32.00 5.20 9.41
CA MET A 267 -31.25 4.02 8.96
C MET A 267 -31.76 3.49 7.62
N SER A 268 -33.03 3.71 7.28
CA SER A 268 -33.54 3.43 5.94
C SER A 268 -33.16 4.48 4.88
N SER A 269 -32.64 5.64 5.28
CA SER A 269 -32.16 6.69 4.37
C SER A 269 -30.72 6.47 3.88
N PHE A 270 -29.92 5.68 4.62
CA PHE A 270 -28.61 5.21 4.18
C PHE A 270 -28.71 3.76 3.72
N GLN A 271 -28.51 3.52 2.43
CA GLN A 271 -28.46 2.15 1.92
C GLN A 271 -27.15 1.48 2.31
N ASN A 272 -27.09 0.15 2.18
CA ASN A 272 -25.85 -0.59 2.45
C ASN A 272 -24.72 -0.18 1.50
N GLU A 273 -25.03 0.23 0.26
CA GLU A 273 -24.04 0.79 -0.65
C GLU A 273 -23.45 2.11 -0.12
N ASP A 274 -24.27 2.98 0.49
CA ASP A 274 -23.78 4.22 1.07
C ASP A 274 -22.81 3.94 2.22
N ILE A 275 -23.15 3.01 3.12
CA ILE A 275 -22.27 2.60 4.22
C ILE A 275 -20.97 2.02 3.67
N ALA A 276 -21.03 1.17 2.64
CA ALA A 276 -19.85 0.60 2.01
C ALA A 276 -18.93 1.68 1.41
N ASP A 277 -19.49 2.70 0.78
CA ASP A 277 -18.76 3.86 0.27
C ASP A 277 -18.07 4.65 1.40
N LEU A 278 -18.75 4.87 2.52
CA LEU A 278 -18.17 5.54 3.69
C LEU A 278 -17.05 4.73 4.34
N VAL A 279 -17.19 3.40 4.38
CA VAL A 279 -16.13 2.50 4.82
C VAL A 279 -14.92 2.60 3.90
N GLN A 280 -15.13 2.64 2.58
CA GLN A 280 -14.04 2.82 1.62
C GLN A 280 -13.35 4.17 1.79
N LEU A 281 -14.11 5.25 1.99
CA LEU A 281 -13.55 6.58 2.31
C LEU A 281 -12.78 6.58 3.62
N SER A 282 -13.17 5.77 4.59
CA SER A 282 -12.46 5.65 5.88
C SER A 282 -11.08 5.04 5.71
N PHE A 283 -10.91 4.08 4.79
CA PHE A 283 -9.59 3.57 4.41
C PHE A 283 -8.73 4.60 3.63
N GLU A 284 -9.36 5.52 2.91
CA GLU A 284 -8.67 6.52 2.07
C GLU A 284 -8.23 7.76 2.87
N TYR A 285 -9.10 8.28 3.74
CA TYR A 285 -8.93 9.55 4.45
C TYR A 285 -8.84 9.41 5.98
N GLY A 286 -9.07 8.22 6.53
CA GLY A 286 -9.16 7.96 7.96
C GLY A 286 -10.58 8.14 8.50
N ILE A 287 -11.01 7.23 9.38
CA ILE A 287 -12.40 7.17 9.86
C ILE A 287 -12.84 8.44 10.60
N GLU A 288 -11.97 9.07 11.39
CA GLU A 288 -12.36 10.27 12.16
C GLU A 288 -12.71 11.46 11.26
N ARG A 289 -12.04 11.59 10.11
CA ARG A 289 -12.38 12.61 9.10
C ARG A 289 -13.71 12.32 8.45
N VAL A 290 -13.96 11.05 8.13
CA VAL A 290 -15.24 10.60 7.57
C VAL A 290 -16.38 10.87 8.55
N LYS A 291 -16.21 10.53 9.83
CA LYS A 291 -17.20 10.80 10.89
C LYS A 291 -17.50 12.30 11.02
N SER A 292 -16.47 13.15 11.05
CA SER A 292 -16.63 14.61 11.13
C SER A 292 -17.38 15.19 9.93
N ALA A 293 -17.02 14.78 8.72
CA ALA A 293 -17.70 15.21 7.50
C ALA A 293 -19.13 14.67 7.40
N LEU A 294 -19.37 13.43 7.86
CA LEU A 294 -20.68 12.81 7.94
C LEU A 294 -21.60 13.56 8.92
N TYR A 295 -21.09 13.90 10.11
CA TYR A 295 -21.81 14.73 11.07
C TYR A 295 -22.25 16.05 10.44
N SER A 296 -21.31 16.77 9.81
CA SER A 296 -21.58 18.06 9.17
C SER A 296 -22.64 17.95 8.06
N LEU A 297 -22.62 16.86 7.29
CA LEU A 297 -23.59 16.61 6.23
C LEU A 297 -25.00 16.34 6.78
N ILE A 298 -25.09 15.50 7.81
CA ILE A 298 -26.36 15.18 8.48
C ILE A 298 -26.95 16.43 9.13
N GLU A 299 -26.11 17.21 9.83
CA GLU A 299 -26.51 18.45 10.48
C GLU A 299 -27.08 19.46 9.47
N GLN A 300 -26.38 19.66 8.35
CA GLN A 300 -26.86 20.52 7.26
C GLN A 300 -28.22 20.07 6.74
N ALA A 301 -28.37 18.77 6.42
CA ALA A 301 -29.62 18.22 5.91
C ALA A 301 -30.78 18.35 6.92
N PHE A 302 -30.50 18.24 8.22
CA PHE A 302 -31.49 18.39 9.27
C PHE A 302 -32.02 19.83 9.39
N PHE A 303 -31.13 20.83 9.32
CA PHE A 303 -31.51 22.23 9.51
C PHE A 303 -32.02 22.93 8.24
N SER A 304 -31.63 22.47 7.05
CA SER A 304 -31.95 23.18 5.80
C SER A 304 -33.42 23.13 5.40
N HIS A 305 -34.28 22.30 6.01
CA HIS A 305 -35.71 22.07 5.66
C HIS A 305 -35.99 21.69 4.19
N ASP A 306 -35.04 21.88 3.29
CA ASP A 306 -34.93 21.24 1.99
C ASP A 306 -34.50 19.79 2.24
N ALA A 307 -35.48 18.90 2.35
CA ALA A 307 -35.30 17.46 2.21
C ALA A 307 -34.94 17.13 0.74
N GLN A 308 -33.87 17.72 0.21
CA GLN A 308 -33.26 17.18 -0.98
C GLN A 308 -32.67 15.83 -0.59
N VAL A 309 -33.28 14.77 -1.13
CA VAL A 309 -32.72 13.42 -1.10
C VAL A 309 -31.24 13.55 -1.43
N VAL A 310 -30.38 13.26 -0.45
CA VAL A 310 -28.95 13.33 -0.67
C VAL A 310 -28.58 12.15 -1.56
N GLU A 311 -28.58 12.38 -2.86
CA GLU A 311 -27.99 11.45 -3.81
C GLU A 311 -26.46 11.49 -3.62
N ASN A 312 -25.85 10.30 -3.54
CA ASN A 312 -24.40 10.11 -3.46
C ASN A 312 -23.73 10.73 -2.21
N TYR A 313 -24.02 10.16 -1.03
CA TYR A 313 -23.40 10.55 0.24
C TYR A 313 -21.85 10.49 0.17
N GLY A 314 -21.30 9.45 -0.45
CA GLY A 314 -19.85 9.28 -0.59
C GLY A 314 -19.18 10.44 -1.34
N GLY A 315 -19.77 10.89 -2.45
CA GLY A 315 -19.27 12.03 -3.23
C GLY A 315 -19.29 13.35 -2.45
N LYS A 316 -20.37 13.61 -1.69
CA LYS A 316 -20.47 14.82 -0.86
C LYS A 316 -19.46 14.81 0.28
N ILE A 317 -19.32 13.69 1.00
CA ILE A 317 -18.36 13.55 2.10
C ILE A 317 -16.92 13.68 1.58
N ARG A 318 -16.58 13.04 0.45
CA ARG A 318 -15.27 13.23 -0.20
C ARG A 318 -14.99 14.70 -0.51
N THR A 319 -16.00 15.44 -0.98
CA THR A 319 -15.87 16.87 -1.28
C THR A 319 -15.63 17.70 -0.02
N LEU A 320 -16.36 17.42 1.07
CA LEU A 320 -16.18 18.09 2.36
C LEU A 320 -14.78 17.86 2.92
N ILE A 321 -14.32 16.60 2.95
CA ILE A 321 -12.96 16.24 3.40
C ILE A 321 -11.90 16.97 2.58
N ARG A 322 -12.02 16.98 1.24
CA ARG A 322 -11.06 17.67 0.36
C ARG A 322 -11.04 19.18 0.59
N LYS A 323 -12.18 19.82 0.82
CA LYS A 323 -12.26 21.25 1.14
C LYS A 323 -11.55 21.57 2.46
N GLU A 324 -11.76 20.75 3.49
CA GLU A 324 -11.08 20.91 4.79
C GLU A 324 -9.56 20.78 4.65
N LEU A 325 -9.09 19.77 3.91
CA LEU A 325 -7.66 19.57 3.67
C LEU A 325 -7.02 20.73 2.90
N SER A 326 -7.74 21.30 1.94
CA SER A 326 -7.27 22.43 1.14
C SER A 326 -7.13 23.71 1.96
N LYS A 327 -8.07 23.97 2.89
CA LYS A 327 -7.99 25.11 3.82
C LYS A 327 -6.79 24.99 4.76
N ASN A 328 -6.60 23.83 5.38
CA ASN A 328 -5.47 23.58 6.27
C ASN A 328 -4.09 23.76 5.60
N LEU A 329 -4.01 23.56 4.27
CA LEU A 329 -2.80 23.83 3.48
C LEU A 329 -2.58 25.33 3.21
N GLN A 330 -3.65 26.11 3.04
CA GLN A 330 -3.57 27.56 2.87
C GLN A 330 -3.18 28.26 4.18
N ASP A 331 -3.72 27.82 5.32
CA ASP A 331 -3.44 28.38 6.64
C ASP A 331 -2.00 28.09 7.14
N GLN A 332 -1.27 27.18 6.47
CA GLN A 332 0.14 26.88 6.74
C GLN A 332 1.12 27.70 5.89
N VAL A 333 0.63 28.50 4.94
CA VAL A 333 1.47 29.46 4.20
C VAL A 333 1.44 30.79 4.98
N PRO A 334 2.59 31.30 5.46
CA PRO A 334 2.62 32.59 6.16
C PRO A 334 2.02 33.68 5.27
N ALA A 335 1.11 34.49 5.83
CA ALA A 335 0.42 35.59 5.13
C ALA A 335 1.39 36.61 4.47
N GLU A 336 2.66 36.61 4.87
CA GLU A 336 3.75 37.43 4.33
C GLU A 336 4.20 37.03 2.91
N LEU A 337 3.76 35.89 2.39
CA LEU A 337 4.04 35.43 1.01
C LEU A 337 2.81 35.52 0.07
N THR A 338 1.65 35.96 0.56
CA THR A 338 0.45 36.17 -0.25
C THR A 338 0.01 37.64 -0.21
N ALA A 339 0.88 38.52 -0.69
CA ALA A 339 0.49 39.86 -1.13
C ALA A 339 1.38 40.24 -2.32
N SER A 340 0.77 40.36 -3.50
CA SER A 340 1.25 41.21 -4.59
C SER A 340 0.56 42.55 -4.49
#